data_AF-A0A2P2LT14-F1
#
_entry.id   AF-A0A2P2LT14-F1
#
_cell.length_a   1.000
_cell.length_b   1.000
_cell.length_c   1.000
_cell.angle_alpha   90.00
_cell.angle_beta   90.00
_cell.angle_gamma   90.00
#
_symmetry.space_group_name_H-M   'P 1'
#
loop_
_entity.id
_entity.type
_entity.pdbx_description
1 polymer ?
#
loop_
_entity_poly.entity_id
_entity_poly.type
_entity_poly.pdbx_seq_one_letter_code
_entity_poly.pdbx_strand_id
1 'polypeptide(L)' 'MEDPSKKNSNVKGIDGTWREAIKAAFEATSSAFPGGEILAHLDHKSFKSWQKNSIVSFLGEQNIKVGKANDFC' A
#
# COMPACT_ATOMS: atom_id res chain seq x y z
N MET A 1 -20.00 25.53 22.03
CA MET A 1 -19.55 24.16 22.33
C MET A 1 -19.00 23.60 21.04
N GLU A 2 -17.73 23.84 20.76
CA GLU A 2 -17.06 23.24 19.59
C GLU A 2 -16.32 22.00 20.07
N ASP A 3 -16.81 20.84 19.64
CA ASP A 3 -16.16 19.55 19.85
C ASP A 3 -14.82 19.52 19.10
N PRO A 4 -13.68 19.38 19.80
CA PRO A 4 -12.41 19.20 19.12
C PRO A 4 -12.37 17.74 18.67
N SER A 5 -12.72 17.52 17.40
CA SER A 5 -12.46 16.27 16.70
C SER A 5 -10.95 16.01 16.69
N LYS A 6 -10.47 15.27 17.70
CA LYS A 6 -9.09 14.78 17.78
C LYS A 6 -8.84 13.77 16.67
N LYS A 7 -8.47 14.25 15.47
CA LYS A 7 -7.72 13.46 14.48
C LYS A 7 -6.26 13.35 14.95
N ASN A 8 -6.01 12.45 15.90
CA ASN A 8 -4.65 11.97 16.16
C ASN A 8 -4.32 10.87 15.14
N SER A 9 -4.10 11.24 13.89
CA SER A 9 -3.51 10.36 12.88
C SER A 9 -2.00 10.32 13.09
N ASN A 10 -1.57 9.70 14.18
CA ASN A 10 -0.19 9.23 14.32
C ASN A 10 -0.04 7.96 13.46
N VAL A 11 -0.21 8.11 12.15
CA VAL A 11 0.16 7.06 11.21
C VAL A 11 1.66 7.14 11.14
N LYS A 12 2.33 6.39 12.01
CA LYS A 12 3.74 6.05 11.86
C LYS A 12 3.87 5.53 10.43
N GLY A 13 4.44 6.37 9.55
CA GLY A 13 4.64 6.03 8.15
C GLY A 13 5.34 4.68 8.05
N ILE A 14 5.21 3.99 6.93
CA ILE A 14 5.98 2.76 6.69
C ILE A 14 7.45 3.09 6.99
N ASP A 15 7.95 2.51 8.07
CA ASP A 15 9.28 2.73 8.61
C ASP A 15 10.21 1.64 8.05
N GLY A 16 11.47 1.98 7.79
CA GLY A 16 12.45 1.09 7.17
C GLY A 16 12.31 0.90 5.65
N THR A 17 12.97 -0.13 5.12
CA THR A 17 13.22 -0.35 3.67
C THR A 17 12.02 -0.82 2.85
N TRP A 18 10.83 -0.90 3.47
CA TRP A 18 9.63 -1.41 2.83
C TRP A 18 9.13 -0.48 1.72
N ARG A 19 9.30 0.83 1.90
CA ARG A 19 8.93 1.84 0.90
C ARG A 19 9.74 1.64 -0.38
N GLU A 20 11.06 1.56 -0.24
CA GLU A 20 11.98 1.35 -1.36
C GLU A 20 11.76 -0.02 -2.00
N ALA A 21 11.54 -1.07 -1.20
CA ALA A 21 11.29 -2.41 -1.72
C ALA A 21 10.02 -2.49 -2.56
N ILE A 22 8.91 -1.90 -2.08
CA ILE A 22 7.65 -1.86 -2.83
C ILE A 22 7.84 -1.06 -4.14
N LYS A 23 8.53 0.09 -4.06
CA LYS A 23 8.78 0.94 -5.23
C LYS A 23 9.62 0.21 -6.29
N ALA A 24 10.73 -0.42 -5.88
CA ALA A 24 11.59 -1.17 -6.77
C ALA A 24 10.85 -2.35 -7.44
N ALA A 25 10.03 -3.07 -6.68
CA ALA A 25 9.20 -4.16 -7.23
C ALA A 25 8.17 -3.64 -8.24
N PHE A 26 7.52 -2.52 -7.95
CA PHE A 26 6.55 -1.90 -8.85
C PHE A 26 7.20 -1.42 -10.15
N GLU A 27 8.31 -0.69 -10.06
CA GLU A 27 9.03 -0.17 -11.24
C GLU A 27 9.57 -1.29 -12.13
N ALA A 28 10.14 -2.35 -11.53
CA ALA A 28 10.60 -3.51 -12.27
C ALA A 28 9.44 -4.23 -12.99
N THR A 29 8.30 -4.40 -12.31
CA THR A 29 7.11 -5.04 -12.89
C THR A 29 6.52 -4.19 -14.02
N SER A 30 6.41 -2.88 -13.82
CA SER A 30 5.90 -1.95 -14.84
C SER A 30 6.78 -1.92 -16.08
N SER A 31 8.10 -1.96 -15.90
CA SER A 31 9.05 -2.02 -17.02
C SER A 31 8.99 -3.36 -17.76
N ALA A 32 8.74 -4.47 -17.06
CA ALA A 32 8.62 -5.80 -17.67
C ALA A 32 7.29 -6.01 -18.40
N PHE A 33 6.21 -5.34 -17.97
CA PHE A 33 4.86 -5.46 -18.53
C PHE A 33 4.29 -4.11 -18.95
N PRO A 34 4.81 -3.48 -20.02
CA PRO A 34 4.34 -2.19 -20.49
C PRO A 34 2.87 -2.27 -20.94
N GLY A 35 2.02 -1.40 -20.38
CA GLY A 35 0.57 -1.38 -20.66
C GLY A 35 -0.25 -2.42 -19.87
N GLY A 36 0.39 -3.22 -19.02
CA GLY A 36 -0.29 -4.12 -18.10
C GLY A 36 -0.83 -3.38 -16.87
N GLU A 37 -1.94 -3.88 -16.32
CA GLU A 37 -2.47 -3.40 -15.05
C GLU A 37 -1.77 -4.10 -13.88
N ILE A 38 -1.19 -3.34 -12.96
CA ILE A 38 -0.47 -3.88 -11.81
C ILE A 38 -1.35 -3.83 -10.56
N LEU A 39 -1.47 -4.99 -9.94
CA LEU A 39 -2.17 -5.21 -8.68
C LEU A 39 -1.16 -5.62 -7.61
N ALA A 40 -1.27 -5.02 -6.43
CA ALA A 40 -0.59 -5.49 -5.23
C ALA A 40 -1.47 -6.46 -4.43
N HIS A 41 -0.91 -7.61 -4.08
CA HIS A 41 -1.51 -8.54 -3.12
C HIS A 41 -0.72 -8.50 -1.81
N LEU A 42 -1.41 -8.29 -0.69
CA LEU A 42 -0.79 -8.31 0.64
C LEU A 42 -1.11 -9.63 1.34
N ASP A 43 -0.09 -10.43 1.64
CA ASP A 43 -0.26 -11.65 2.42
C ASP A 43 -0.74 -11.31 3.84
N HIS A 44 -1.82 -11.98 4.25
CA HIS A 44 -2.48 -11.68 5.51
C HIS A 44 -1.69 -12.13 6.75
N LYS A 45 -0.73 -13.06 6.63
CA LYS A 45 0.04 -13.58 7.77
C LYS A 45 1.40 -12.90 7.92
N SER A 46 1.85 -12.15 6.93
CA SER A 46 3.19 -11.56 6.89
C SER A 46 3.33 -10.23 7.66
N PHE A 47 2.22 -9.57 8.01
CA PHE A 47 2.23 -8.21 8.56
C PHE A 47 1.30 -8.04 9.77
N LYS A 48 1.72 -7.21 10.74
CA LYS A 48 0.84 -6.72 11.81
C LYS A 48 -0.21 -5.77 11.21
N SER A 49 -1.38 -5.66 11.85
CA SER A 49 -2.50 -4.85 11.34
C SER A 49 -2.11 -3.39 11.07
N TRP A 50 -1.32 -2.77 11.96
CA TRP A 50 -0.86 -1.39 11.75
C TRP A 50 0.12 -1.26 10.57
N GLN A 51 0.96 -2.28 10.33
CA GLN A 51 1.87 -2.31 9.17
C GLN A 51 1.09 -2.45 7.87
N LYS A 52 0.06 -3.29 7.84
CA LYS A 52 -0.84 -3.42 6.69
C LYS A 52 -1.48 -2.09 6.34
N ASN A 53 -2.02 -1.39 7.34
CA ASN A 53 -2.66 -0.10 7.11
C ASN A 53 -1.68 0.92 6.51
N SER A 54 -0.45 0.97 7.02
CA SER A 54 0.59 1.83 6.46
C SER A 54 0.95 1.44 5.01
N ILE A 55 1.08 0.13 4.72
CA ILE A 55 1.35 -0.40 3.36
C ILE A 55 0.22 -0.08 2.39
N VAL A 56 -1.03 -0.32 2.77
CA VAL A 56 -2.20 0.00 1.94
C VAL A 56 -2.29 1.50 1.66
N SER A 57 -2.03 2.34 2.66
CA SER A 57 -2.00 3.80 2.49
C SER A 57 -0.96 4.22 1.45
N PHE A 58 0.27 3.70 1.56
CA PHE A 58 1.34 4.00 0.61
C PHE A 58 1.05 3.49 -0.81
N LEU A 59 0.52 2.28 -0.94
CA LEU A 59 0.12 1.74 -2.25
C LEU A 59 -0.98 2.60 -2.89
N GLY A 60 -1.94 3.07 -2.11
CA GLY A 60 -2.96 4.02 -2.56
C GLY A 60 -2.38 5.36 -3.03
N GLU A 61 -1.39 5.92 -2.32
CA GLU A 61 -0.66 7.13 -2.73
C GLU A 61 0.09 6.95 -4.06
N GLN A 62 0.60 5.74 -4.33
CA GLN A 62 1.25 5.40 -5.60
C GLN A 62 0.27 4.98 -6.70
N ASN A 63 -1.05 5.08 -6.46
CA ASN A 63 -2.12 4.65 -7.37
C ASN A 63 -2.08 3.14 -7.72
N ILE A 64 -1.50 2.33 -6.83
CA ILE A 64 -1.43 0.87 -7.01
C ILE A 64 -2.68 0.25 -6.41
N LYS A 65 -3.42 -0.52 -7.20
CA LYS A 65 -4.62 -1.23 -6.75
C LYS A 65 -4.22 -2.37 -5.82
N VAL A 66 -4.91 -2.50 -4.69
CA VAL A 66 -4.70 -3.58 -3.71
C VAL A 66 -5.91 -4.50 -3.71
N GLY A 67 -5.69 -5.80 -3.90
CA GLY A 67 -6.78 -6.77 -3.88
C GLY A 67 -6.35 -8.15 -4.37
N LYS A 68 -7.33 -9.00 -4.70
CA LYS A 68 -7.10 -10.25 -5.43
C LYS A 68 -7.37 -10.00 -6.91
N ALA A 69 -6.70 -10.76 -7.79
CA ALA A 69 -6.97 -10.69 -9.23
C ALA A 69 -8.47 -10.88 -9.55
N ASN A 70 -9.14 -11.75 -8.78
CA ASN A 70 -10.57 -12.03 -8.92
C ASN A 70 -11.51 -10.89 -8.50
N ASP A 71 -10.99 -9.83 -7.88
CA ASP A 71 -11.77 -8.63 -7.52
C ASP A 71 -11.86 -7.62 -8.69
N PHE A 72 -11.12 -7.87 -9.77
CA PHE A 72 -11.01 -7.00 -10.95
C PHE A 72 -11.37 -7.70 -12.27
N CYS A 73 -11.90 -8.94 -12.19
CA CYS A 73 -12.43 -9.71 -13.32
C CYS A 73 -13.95 -9.73 -13.33
#